data_AF-A0A352UMZ2-F1
#
_entry.id   AF-A0A352UMZ2-F1
#
_cell.length_a   1.000
_cell.length_b   1.000
_cell.length_c   1.000
_cell.angle_alpha   90.00
_cell.angle_beta   90.00
_cell.angle_gamma   90.00
#
_symmetry.space_group_name_H-M   'P 1'
#
loop_
_entity.id
_entity.type
_entity.pdbx_description
1 polymer ?
#
loop_
_entity_poly.entity_id
_entity_poly.type
_entity_poly.pdbx_seq_one_letter_code
_entity_poly.pdbx_strand_id
1 'polypeptide(L)' 'INKIDVLEYFDFDLDAVVQRAKKRNPNIEIIPISAKTGEGIDQWANWLRREVNAWNNR' A
#
# COMPACT_ATOMS: atom_id res chain seq x y z
N ILE A 1 2.44 -1.37 -1.23
CA ILE A 1 3.80 -1.92 -1.47
C ILE A 1 3.85 -3.27 -0.78
N ASN A 2 4.08 -4.37 -1.50
CA ASN A 2 4.05 -5.73 -0.93
C ASN A 2 5.46 -6.22 -0.57
N LYS A 3 5.53 -7.31 0.20
CA LYS A 3 6.75 -7.99 0.67
C LYS A 3 7.59 -7.14 1.62
N ILE A 4 6.94 -6.38 2.50
CA ILE A 4 7.66 -5.61 3.52
C ILE A 4 8.42 -6.50 4.52
N ASP A 5 8.03 -7.77 4.63
CA ASP A 5 8.66 -8.77 5.50
C ASP A 5 10.11 -9.11 5.14
N VAL A 6 10.56 -8.73 3.94
CA VAL A 6 11.94 -8.99 3.50
C VAL A 6 12.76 -7.71 3.35
N LEU A 7 12.27 -6.55 3.80
CA LEU A 7 12.99 -5.28 3.67
C LEU A 7 14.39 -5.33 4.30
N GLU A 8 14.58 -6.03 5.41
CA GLU A 8 15.90 -6.17 6.05
C GLU A 8 16.94 -6.92 5.18
N TYR A 9 16.48 -7.68 4.17
CA TYR A 9 17.35 -8.45 3.27
C TYR A 9 17.65 -7.72 1.96
N PHE A 10 17.03 -6.56 1.70
CA PHE A 10 17.23 -5.79 0.48
C PHE A 10 17.67 -4.37 0.80
N ASP A 11 18.54 -3.80 -0.04
CA ASP A 11 18.80 -2.36 -0.03
C ASP A 11 17.62 -1.62 -0.69
N PHE A 12 16.47 -1.63 0.01
CA PHE A 12 15.23 -1.06 -0.46
C PHE A 12 14.80 0.13 0.41
N ASP A 13 14.86 1.31 -0.18
CA ASP A 13 14.42 2.55 0.45
C ASP A 13 12.90 2.75 0.23
N LEU A 14 12.12 2.42 1.25
CA LEU A 14 10.67 2.57 1.25
C LEU A 14 10.25 4.05 1.14
N ASP A 15 10.96 4.96 1.79
CA ASP A 15 10.66 6.40 1.78
C ASP A 15 10.87 6.98 0.38
N ALA A 16 11.96 6.61 -0.29
CA ALA A 16 12.21 7.07 -1.64
C ALA A 16 11.16 6.57 -2.64
N VAL A 17 10.58 5.38 -2.44
CA VAL A 17 9.43 4.92 -3.23
C VAL A 17 8.18 5.74 -2.93
N VAL A 18 7.88 6.02 -1.66
CA VAL A 18 6.75 6.86 -1.24
C VAL A 18 6.84 8.24 -1.86
N GLN A 19 8.00 8.90 -1.79
CA GLN A 19 8.21 10.23 -2.36
C GLN A 19 8.02 10.23 -3.88
N ARG A 20 8.60 9.25 -4.59
CA ARG A 20 8.46 9.15 -6.05
C ARG A 20 7.02 8.87 -6.47
N ALA A 21 6.29 8.02 -5.74
CA ALA A 21 4.88 7.74 -6.01
C ALA A 21 4.01 8.99 -5.83
N LYS A 22 4.20 9.71 -4.72
CA LYS A 22 3.50 10.97 -4.43
C LYS A 22 3.81 12.08 -5.43
N LYS A 23 5.05 12.15 -5.94
CA LYS A 23 5.42 13.10 -7.01
C LYS A 23 4.61 12.87 -8.30
N ARG A 24 4.25 11.63 -8.61
CA ARG A 24 3.45 11.29 -9.80
C ARG A 24 1.95 11.45 -9.58
N ASN A 25 1.47 11.05 -8.40
CA ASN A 25 0.08 11.20 -8.02
C ASN A 25 0.01 11.58 -6.54
N PRO A 26 -0.20 12.88 -6.22
CA PRO A 26 -0.26 13.34 -4.83
C PRO A 26 -1.35 12.64 -4.00
N ASN A 27 -2.44 12.22 -4.66
CA ASN A 27 -3.61 11.60 -4.06
C ASN A 27 -3.50 10.08 -3.95
N ILE A 28 -2.40 9.45 -4.41
CA ILE A 28 -2.25 8.00 -4.32
C ILE A 28 -2.21 7.54 -2.86
N GLU A 29 -2.99 6.52 -2.52
CA GLU A 29 -2.92 5.87 -1.21
C GLU A 29 -1.85 4.77 -1.26
N ILE A 30 -0.93 4.80 -0.30
CA ILE A 30 0.19 3.84 -0.23
C ILE A 30 -0.01 3.02 1.03
N ILE A 31 -0.22 1.71 0.83
CA ILE A 31 -0.42 0.76 1.92
C ILE A 31 0.72 -0.26 1.87
N PRO A 32 1.69 -0.20 2.80
CA PRO A 32 2.71 -1.24 2.96
C PRO A 32 2.05 -2.52 3.49
N ILE A 33 2.34 -3.66 2.88
CA ILE A 33 1.76 -4.95 3.24
C ILE A 33 2.80 -6.08 3.15
N SER A 34 2.56 -7.16 3.87
CA SER A 34 3.15 -8.47 3.61
C SER A 34 2.04 -9.51 3.44
N ALA A 35 1.93 -10.06 2.23
CA ALA A 35 1.05 -11.20 1.98
C ALA A 35 1.49 -12.48 2.71
N LYS A 36 2.74 -12.54 3.21
CA LYS A 36 3.27 -13.70 3.94
C LYS A 36 2.89 -13.64 5.43
N THR A 37 3.08 -12.49 6.07
CA THR A 37 2.81 -12.33 7.50
C THR A 37 1.38 -11.87 7.79
N GLY A 38 0.67 -11.34 6.79
CA GLY A 38 -0.64 -10.74 6.94
C GLY A 38 -0.60 -9.25 7.34
N GLU A 39 0.59 -8.70 7.57
CA GLU A 39 0.75 -7.28 7.92
C GLU A 39 0.15 -6.37 6.85
N GLY A 40 -0.66 -5.39 7.28
CA GLY A 40 -1.29 -4.40 6.40
C GLY A 40 -2.43 -4.93 5.52
N ILE A 41 -2.71 -6.23 5.52
CA ILE A 41 -3.78 -6.82 4.68
C ILE A 41 -5.16 -6.31 5.10
N ASP A 42 -5.44 -6.18 6.40
CA ASP A 42 -6.72 -5.64 6.88
C ASP A 42 -6.92 -4.19 6.44
N GLN A 43 -5.88 -3.36 6.53
CA GLN A 43 -5.93 -1.98 6.05
C GLN A 43 -6.20 -1.94 4.55
N TRP A 44 -5.50 -2.76 3.77
CA TRP A 44 -5.70 -2.85 2.32
C TRP A 44 -7.10 -3.36 1.96
N ALA A 45 -7.61 -4.37 2.66
CA ALA A 45 -8.96 -4.91 2.45
C ALA A 45 -10.04 -3.87 2.79
N ASN A 46 -9.85 -3.10 3.87
CA ASN A 46 -10.77 -2.03 4.25
C ASN A 46 -10.78 -0.90 3.22
N TRP A 47 -9.61 -0.52 2.70
CA TRP A 47 -9.50 0.39 1.58
C TRP A 47 -10.32 -0.11 0.38
N LEU A 48 -10.12 -1.37 -0.03
CA LEU A 48 -10.83 -1.93 -1.19
C LEU A 48 -12.35 -1.93 -0.98
N ARG A 49 -12.84 -2.36 0.19
CA ARG A 49 -14.27 -2.32 0.53
C ARG A 49 -14.82 -0.89 0.43
N ARG A 50 -14.09 0.11 0.92
CA ARG A 50 -14.48 1.52 0.82
C ARG A 50 -14.59 1.98 -0.63
N GLU A 51 -13.59 1.69 -1.46
CA GLU A 51 -13.59 2.08 -2.87
C GLU A 51 -14.72 1.38 -3.66
N VAL A 52 -14.98 0.09 -3.39
CA VAL A 52 -16.08 -0.66 -4.01
C VAL A 52 -17.44 -0.07 -3.59
N ASN A 53 -17.65 0.23 -2.31
CA ASN A 53 -18.87 0.87 -1.84
C ASN A 53 -19.05 2.25 -2.47
N ALA A 54 -17.97 3.04 -2.55
CA ALA A 54 -17.99 4.36 -3.19
C ALA A 54 -18.27 4.28 -4.70
N TRP A 55 -17.90 3.19 -5.36
CA TRP A 55 -18.20 2.95 -6.77
C TRP A 55 -19.65 2.52 -6.99
N ASN A 56 -20.19 1.62 -6.15
CA ASN A 56 -21.59 1.15 -6.23
C ASN A 56 -22.63 2.24 -5.92
N ASN A 57 -22.25 3.25 -5.13
CA ASN A 57 -23.13 4.35 -4.74
C ASN A 57 -23.08 5.55 -5.72
N ARG A 58 -22.42 5.41 -6.87
CA ARG A 58 -22.37 6.41 -7.95
C ARG A 58 -23.41 6.07 -9.02
#